data_AF-A0A2T2P024-F1
#
_entry.id   AF-A0A2T2P024-F1
#
_cell.length_a   1.000
_cell.length_b   1.000
_cell.length_c   1.000
_cell.angle_alpha   90.00
_cell.angle_beta   90.00
_cell.angle_gamma   90.00
#
_symmetry.space_group_name_H-M   'P 1'
#
loop_
_entity.id
_entity.type
_entity.pdbx_description
1 polymer ?
#
loop_
_entity_poly.entity_id
_entity_poly.type
_entity_poly.pdbx_seq_one_letter_code
_entity_poly.pdbx_strand_id
1 'polypeptide(L)'
;MPESLQDLAKALTAHTQTKASKFNIVNIVNIVAMDHIVSPINPPTADALLQAHIKVPVAQEHPHRRHLTRDQRLQVQTLRHIGHQLNDIARFLDILWRQAQYAASAEQVTPKKRSGRPSFLNNKEVNEIELYVVSSKLGRFMSFFELSTVFMPSIPYATEGAVRYALYRRGYRRYAARQKPPLSPKNIRERLEFLATHGDWTRYQ
;
A
#
# COMPACT_ATOMS: atom_id res chain seq x y z
N MET A 1 -27.82 -11.81 35.91
CA MET A 1 -27.29 -13.14 35.53
C MET A 1 -28.45 -13.93 34.94
N PRO A 2 -28.57 -14.08 33.60
CA PRO A 2 -29.58 -14.95 33.02
C PRO A 2 -29.12 -16.41 33.12
N GLU A 3 -29.92 -17.23 33.83
CA GLU A 3 -29.58 -18.59 34.27
C GLU A 3 -30.02 -19.71 33.30
N SER A 4 -30.20 -19.43 32.01
CA SER A 4 -30.55 -20.52 31.08
C SER A 4 -30.07 -20.29 29.65
N LEU A 5 -29.57 -21.38 29.03
CA LEU A 5 -29.18 -21.44 27.61
C LEU A 5 -30.34 -21.11 26.65
N GLN A 6 -31.59 -21.13 27.14
CA GLN A 6 -32.77 -20.78 26.36
C GLN A 6 -32.93 -19.26 26.19
N ASP A 7 -32.40 -18.46 27.12
CA ASP A 7 -32.51 -16.99 27.06
C ASP A 7 -31.51 -16.36 26.07
N LEU A 8 -30.34 -16.98 25.88
CA LEU A 8 -29.38 -16.57 24.84
C LEU A 8 -29.90 -16.83 23.42
N ALA A 9 -30.66 -17.92 23.21
CA ALA A 9 -31.26 -18.23 21.91
C ALA A 9 -32.39 -17.26 21.52
N LYS A 10 -33.16 -16.76 22.49
CA LYS A 10 -34.18 -15.71 22.28
C LYS A 10 -33.56 -14.34 21.98
N ALA A 11 -32.43 -14.00 22.59
CA ALA A 11 -31.71 -12.76 22.30
C ALA A 11 -31.11 -12.73 20.89
N LEU A 12 -30.64 -13.88 20.38
CA LEU A 12 -30.10 -14.00 19.02
C LEU A 12 -31.17 -13.97 17.92
N THR A 13 -32.40 -14.43 18.21
CA THR A 13 -33.53 -14.40 17.26
C THR A 13 -34.22 -13.03 17.18
N ALA A 14 -34.21 -12.24 18.27
CA ALA A 14 -34.74 -10.88 18.26
C ALA A 14 -33.87 -9.89 17.44
N HIS A 15 -32.56 -10.15 17.32
CA HIS A 15 -31.62 -9.22 16.68
C HIS A 15 -31.56 -9.35 15.14
N THR A 16 -32.12 -10.43 14.57
CA THR A 16 -32.11 -10.69 13.11
C THR A 16 -33.36 -10.20 12.38
N GLN A 17 -34.42 -9.77 13.09
CA GLN A 17 -35.66 -9.28 12.49
C GLN A 17 -35.68 -7.77 12.18
N THR A 18 -34.69 -7.00 12.62
CA THR A 18 -34.72 -5.52 12.45
C THR A 18 -34.02 -5.00 11.19
N LYS A 19 -33.57 -5.88 10.28
CA LYS A 19 -32.81 -5.48 9.07
C LYS A 19 -33.30 -6.08 7.75
N ALA A 20 -34.59 -6.38 7.66
CA ALA A 20 -35.26 -6.73 6.41
C ALA A 20 -36.69 -6.18 6.41
N SER A 21 -36.83 -4.86 6.53
CA SER A 21 -38.11 -4.18 6.28
C SER A 21 -37.83 -2.92 5.47
N LYS A 22 -37.93 -3.08 4.15
CA LYS A 22 -38.21 -2.07 3.11
C LYS A 22 -37.87 -2.73 1.79
N PHE A 23 -38.80 -3.52 1.26
CA PHE A 23 -39.02 -3.77 -0.17
C PHE A 23 -40.07 -4.89 -0.29
N ASN A 24 -41.34 -4.52 -0.40
CA ASN A 24 -42.29 -5.05 -1.39
C ASN A 24 -43.68 -4.48 -1.11
N ILE A 25 -44.24 -3.72 -2.06
CA ILE A 25 -45.13 -4.15 -3.15
C ILE A 25 -46.55 -4.40 -2.64
N VAL A 26 -47.50 -3.91 -3.45
CA VAL A 26 -48.96 -3.95 -3.34
C VAL A 26 -49.56 -2.74 -2.63
N ASN A 27 -50.02 -1.77 -3.41
CA ASN A 27 -51.33 -1.20 -3.14
C ASN A 27 -52.10 -1.03 -4.45
N ILE A 28 -53.10 -1.90 -4.59
CA ILE A 28 -54.07 -1.98 -5.67
C ILE A 28 -55.25 -1.11 -5.25
N VAL A 29 -55.57 -0.15 -6.11
CA VAL A 29 -56.92 0.32 -6.48
C VAL A 29 -57.80 0.86 -5.35
N ASN A 30 -58.05 2.18 -5.37
CA ASN A 30 -59.38 2.73 -5.59
C ASN A 30 -59.35 4.27 -5.58
N ILE A 31 -60.06 4.89 -6.53
CA ILE A 31 -61.11 5.92 -6.33
C ILE A 31 -61.40 6.59 -7.69
N VAL A 32 -62.43 6.11 -8.39
CA VAL A 32 -63.69 6.80 -8.79
C VAL A 32 -63.65 7.69 -10.05
N ALA A 33 -64.41 7.23 -11.05
CA ALA A 33 -65.31 7.91 -12.01
C ALA A 33 -65.02 9.35 -12.50
N MET A 34 -64.99 9.52 -13.84
CA MET A 34 -66.00 10.24 -14.64
C MET A 34 -65.47 10.47 -16.07
N ASP A 35 -66.34 10.24 -17.05
CA ASP A 35 -66.13 10.43 -18.48
C ASP A 35 -65.71 11.87 -18.82
N HIS A 36 -64.56 12.06 -19.50
CA HIS A 36 -64.35 13.17 -20.43
C HIS A 36 -63.28 12.81 -21.47
N ILE A 37 -63.57 13.20 -22.70
CA ILE A 37 -62.87 12.93 -23.96
C ILE A 37 -61.42 13.44 -23.91
N VAL A 38 -60.45 12.55 -24.07
CA VAL A 38 -59.04 12.90 -24.39
C VAL A 38 -58.59 12.02 -25.55
N SER A 39 -58.18 12.67 -26.64
CA SER A 39 -57.71 12.09 -27.90
C SER A 39 -56.61 11.03 -27.70
N PRO A 40 -56.46 10.05 -28.61
CA PRO A 40 -55.41 9.05 -28.49
C PRO A 40 -54.04 9.74 -28.60
N ILE A 41 -53.31 9.76 -27.48
CA ILE A 41 -51.89 10.04 -27.47
C ILE A 41 -51.23 8.89 -28.22
N ASN A 42 -50.86 9.11 -29.48
CA ASN A 42 -50.00 8.19 -30.20
C ASN A 42 -48.73 7.98 -29.35
N PRO A 43 -48.37 6.73 -28.99
CA PRO A 43 -47.13 6.50 -28.27
C PRO A 43 -45.97 6.97 -29.14
N PRO A 44 -44.95 7.66 -28.60
CA PRO A 44 -43.78 8.00 -29.38
C PRO A 44 -43.19 6.71 -29.95
N THR A 45 -43.11 6.65 -31.28
CA THR A 45 -42.48 5.57 -32.04
C THR A 45 -41.13 5.24 -31.39
N ALA A 46 -40.87 3.95 -31.15
CA ALA A 46 -39.65 3.46 -30.50
C ALA A 46 -38.33 4.03 -31.09
N ASP A 47 -38.39 4.49 -32.33
CA ASP A 47 -37.32 5.16 -33.07
C ASP A 47 -36.88 6.48 -32.40
N ALA A 48 -37.79 7.26 -31.81
CA ALA A 48 -37.46 8.52 -31.13
C ALA A 48 -36.66 8.30 -29.83
N LEU A 49 -36.81 7.14 -29.18
CA LEU A 49 -36.05 6.77 -27.99
C LEU A 49 -34.66 6.19 -28.34
N LEU A 50 -34.45 5.76 -29.60
CA LEU A 50 -33.14 5.34 -30.10
C LEU A 50 -32.29 6.52 -30.61
N GLN A 51 -32.92 7.61 -31.08
CA GLN A 51 -32.23 8.84 -31.49
C GLN A 51 -31.69 9.67 -30.32
N ALA A 52 -32.21 9.48 -29.10
CA ALA A 52 -31.62 9.99 -27.87
C ALA A 52 -30.42 9.12 -27.46
N HIS A 53 -29.49 8.90 -28.39
CA HIS A 53 -28.23 8.25 -28.11
C HIS A 53 -27.50 9.11 -27.09
N ILE A 54 -27.48 8.61 -25.86
CA ILE A 54 -26.79 9.14 -24.70
C ILE A 54 -25.40 9.59 -25.17
N LYS A 55 -25.18 10.91 -25.19
CA LYS A 55 -23.84 11.46 -25.34
C LYS A 55 -23.13 11.14 -24.03
N VAL A 56 -22.62 9.90 -23.92
CA VAL A 56 -21.76 9.49 -22.81
C VAL A 56 -20.67 10.55 -22.75
N PRO A 57 -20.49 11.28 -21.64
CA PRO A 57 -19.34 12.15 -21.51
C PRO A 57 -18.12 11.23 -21.58
N VAL A 58 -17.47 11.20 -22.74
CA VAL A 58 -16.14 10.60 -22.87
C VAL A 58 -15.30 11.27 -21.79
N ALA A 59 -14.91 10.48 -20.79
CA ALA A 59 -14.05 10.96 -19.72
C ALA A 59 -12.85 11.61 -20.38
N GLN A 60 -12.64 12.90 -20.14
CA GLN A 60 -11.47 13.60 -20.67
C GLN A 60 -10.23 12.92 -20.08
N GLU A 61 -9.54 12.10 -20.88
CA GLU A 61 -8.25 11.57 -20.48
C GLU A 61 -7.31 12.74 -20.32
N HIS A 62 -7.01 13.12 -19.08
CA HIS A 62 -5.95 14.09 -18.83
C HIS A 62 -4.65 13.46 -19.31
N PRO A 63 -4.00 14.02 -20.35
CA PRO A 63 -2.79 13.41 -20.90
C PRO A 63 -1.75 13.31 -19.78
N HIS A 64 -1.30 12.10 -19.51
CA HIS A 64 -0.29 11.85 -18.48
C HIS A 64 0.97 12.64 -18.85
N ARG A 65 1.28 13.70 -18.10
CA ARG A 65 2.42 14.58 -18.39
C ARG A 65 3.71 13.78 -18.24
N ARG A 66 4.39 13.52 -19.36
CA ARG A 66 5.71 12.85 -19.36
C ARG A 66 6.75 13.82 -18.78
N HIS A 67 7.53 13.37 -17.80
CA HIS A 67 8.66 14.13 -17.30
C HIS A 67 9.79 14.13 -18.33
N LEU A 68 10.53 15.23 -18.43
CA LEU A 68 11.71 15.29 -19.29
C LEU A 68 12.77 14.29 -18.82
N THR A 69 13.37 13.60 -19.78
CA THR A 69 14.55 12.77 -19.54
C THR A 69 15.77 13.65 -19.26
N ARG A 70 16.84 13.05 -18.74
CA ARG A 70 18.12 13.74 -18.52
C ARG A 70 18.62 14.37 -19.82
N ASP A 71 18.58 13.63 -20.91
CA ASP A 71 19.17 14.06 -22.19
C ASP A 71 18.36 15.19 -22.83
N GLN A 72 17.03 15.15 -22.73
CA GLN A 72 16.17 16.28 -23.13
C GLN A 72 16.48 17.54 -22.31
N ARG A 73 16.70 17.42 -21.00
CA ARG A 73 17.08 18.58 -20.17
C ARG A 73 18.46 19.12 -20.56
N LEU A 74 19.40 18.24 -20.91
CA LEU A 74 20.71 18.62 -21.41
C LEU A 74 20.57 19.41 -22.71
N GLN A 75 19.78 18.91 -23.68
CA GLN A 75 19.52 19.61 -24.94
C GLN A 75 18.89 20.99 -24.72
N VAL A 76 17.90 21.10 -23.83
CA VAL A 76 17.28 22.39 -23.48
C VAL A 76 18.34 23.37 -22.96
N GLN A 77 19.21 22.94 -22.04
CA GLN A 77 20.25 23.80 -21.48
C GLN A 77 21.29 24.19 -22.53
N THR A 78 21.73 23.25 -23.37
CA THR A 78 22.66 23.53 -24.47
C THR A 78 22.08 24.54 -25.45
N LEU A 79 20.83 24.35 -25.91
CA LEU A 79 20.17 25.27 -26.83
C LEU A 79 19.95 26.66 -26.20
N ARG A 80 19.63 26.69 -24.90
CA ARG A 80 19.49 27.94 -24.16
C ARG A 80 20.84 28.67 -24.05
N HIS A 81 21.93 27.94 -23.82
CA HIS A 81 23.28 28.50 -23.74
C HIS A 81 23.76 29.07 -25.08
N ILE A 82 23.38 28.42 -26.19
CA ILE A 82 23.63 28.91 -27.56
C ILE A 82 22.81 30.18 -27.88
N GLY A 83 21.74 30.46 -27.14
CA GLY A 83 20.94 31.68 -27.25
C GLY A 83 19.53 31.47 -27.83
N HIS A 84 19.07 30.23 -28.01
CA HIS A 84 17.72 29.97 -28.50
C HIS A 84 16.64 30.40 -27.49
N GLN A 85 15.52 30.89 -28.02
CA GLN A 85 14.35 31.23 -27.21
C GLN A 85 13.62 29.97 -26.75
N LEU A 86 12.98 30.03 -25.57
CA LEU A 86 12.28 28.86 -25.00
C LEU A 86 11.14 28.34 -25.89
N ASN A 87 10.49 29.23 -26.66
CA ASN A 87 9.45 28.86 -27.62
C ASN A 87 10.01 27.97 -28.75
N ASP A 88 11.18 28.31 -29.26
CA ASP A 88 11.83 27.57 -30.34
C ASP A 88 12.33 26.22 -29.82
N ILE A 89 12.95 26.21 -28.64
CA ILE A 89 13.39 24.98 -27.97
C ILE A 89 12.21 24.04 -27.73
N ALA A 90 11.08 24.56 -27.27
CA ALA A 90 9.87 23.77 -27.04
C ALA A 90 9.36 23.12 -28.33
N ARG A 91 9.41 23.86 -29.45
CA ARG A 91 9.03 23.35 -30.78
C ARG A 91 10.04 22.32 -31.32
N PHE A 92 11.34 22.58 -31.19
CA PHE A 92 12.39 21.68 -31.70
C PHE A 92 12.43 20.33 -30.97
N LEU A 93 12.14 20.33 -29.67
CA LEU A 93 12.20 19.13 -28.83
C LEU A 93 10.82 18.47 -28.61
N ASP A 94 9.75 19.05 -29.16
CA ASP A 94 8.35 18.65 -28.94
C ASP A 94 8.00 18.51 -27.45
N ILE A 95 8.28 19.57 -26.69
CA ILE A 95 8.01 19.64 -25.24
C ILE A 95 7.16 20.85 -24.90
N LEU A 96 6.49 20.82 -23.75
CA LEU A 96 5.73 21.97 -23.29
C LEU A 96 6.69 23.12 -22.95
N TRP A 97 6.30 24.34 -23.31
CA TRP A 97 7.08 25.54 -22.98
C TRP A 97 7.44 25.64 -21.49
N ARG A 98 6.51 25.28 -20.59
CA ARG A 98 6.75 25.25 -19.14
C ARG A 98 7.84 24.24 -18.74
N GLN A 99 7.96 23.13 -19.46
CA GLN A 99 9.01 22.13 -19.22
C GLN A 99 10.37 22.66 -19.70
N ALA A 100 10.40 23.34 -20.85
CA ALA A 100 11.61 24.01 -21.34
C ALA A 100 12.07 25.10 -20.36
N GLN A 101 11.15 25.94 -19.88
CA GLN A 101 11.43 26.96 -18.87
C GLN A 101 12.01 26.36 -17.59
N TYR A 102 11.35 25.33 -17.04
CA TYR A 102 11.81 24.65 -15.83
C TYR A 102 13.19 23.98 -16.00
N ALA A 103 13.44 23.35 -17.15
CA ALA A 103 14.72 22.72 -17.42
C ALA A 103 15.86 23.74 -17.60
N ALA A 104 15.57 24.89 -18.22
CA ALA A 104 16.52 25.98 -18.42
C ALA A 104 16.86 26.72 -17.12
N SER A 105 15.91 26.88 -16.19
CA SER A 105 16.15 27.56 -14.91
C SER A 105 16.77 26.66 -13.85
N ALA A 106 16.74 25.34 -14.04
CA ALA A 106 17.27 24.39 -13.07
C ALA A 106 18.80 24.28 -13.15
N GLU A 107 19.46 24.36 -12.00
CA GLU A 107 20.92 24.26 -11.89
C GLU A 107 21.47 22.88 -12.32
N GLN A 108 20.72 21.80 -12.04
CA GLN A 108 21.13 20.44 -12.36
C GLN A 108 20.33 19.85 -13.53
N VAL A 109 21.05 19.31 -14.52
CA VAL A 109 20.49 18.57 -15.67
C VAL A 109 19.72 17.32 -15.22
N THR A 110 20.25 16.60 -14.23
CA THR A 110 19.63 15.37 -13.73
C THR A 110 18.38 15.70 -12.90
N PRO A 111 17.20 15.11 -13.20
CA PRO A 111 16.01 15.32 -12.38
C PRO A 111 16.23 14.89 -10.93
N LYS A 112 15.75 15.69 -9.98
CA LYS A 112 15.80 15.35 -8.56
C LYS A 112 15.00 14.06 -8.32
N LYS A 113 15.65 13.05 -7.72
CA LYS A 113 14.95 11.84 -7.28
C LYS A 113 13.93 12.21 -6.20
N ARG A 114 12.73 11.64 -6.28
CA ARG A 114 11.71 11.82 -5.24
C ARG A 114 12.22 11.18 -3.94
N SER A 115 12.01 11.86 -2.82
CA SER A 115 12.39 11.35 -1.49
C SER A 115 11.65 10.07 -1.08
N GLY A 116 10.54 9.77 -1.74
CA GLY A 116 9.66 8.66 -1.37
C GLY A 116 8.90 8.93 -0.08
N ARG A 117 8.14 7.92 0.38
CA ARG A 117 7.43 7.96 1.66
C ARG A 117 8.45 7.75 2.80
N PRO A 118 8.46 8.60 3.84
CA PRO A 118 9.34 8.38 4.99
C PRO A 118 8.98 7.09 5.74
N SER A 119 9.95 6.54 6.47
CA SER A 119 9.73 5.42 7.39
C SER A 119 8.76 5.82 8.50
N PHE A 120 7.93 4.87 8.96
CA PHE A 120 7.05 5.07 10.11
C PHE A 120 7.82 5.22 11.43
N LEU A 121 8.96 4.55 11.53
CA LEU A 121 9.84 4.62 12.71
C LEU A 121 11.00 5.58 12.44
N ASN A 122 11.29 6.42 13.44
CA ASN A 122 12.45 7.31 13.46
C ASN A 122 13.72 6.53 13.82
N ASN A 123 14.88 7.03 13.43
CA ASN A 123 16.17 6.36 13.69
C ASN A 123 16.44 6.15 15.19
N LYS A 124 15.97 7.06 16.05
CA LYS A 124 16.10 6.95 17.52
C LYS A 124 15.29 5.76 18.06
N GLU A 125 14.04 5.64 17.62
CA GLU A 125 13.15 4.52 17.98
C GLU A 125 13.71 3.19 17.48
N VAL A 126 14.24 3.16 16.26
CA VAL A 126 14.90 1.96 15.73
C VAL A 126 16.12 1.57 16.57
N ASN A 127 16.90 2.54 17.04
CA ASN A 127 18.04 2.27 17.94
C ASN A 127 17.59 1.70 19.27
N GLU A 128 16.47 2.16 19.83
CA GLU A 128 15.92 1.66 21.08
C GLU A 128 15.46 0.19 20.95
N ILE A 129 14.75 -0.12 19.86
CA ILE A 129 14.34 -1.49 19.54
C ILE A 129 15.57 -2.38 19.34
N GLU A 130 16.58 -1.92 18.61
CA GLU A 130 17.83 -2.65 18.39
C GLU A 130 18.57 -2.91 19.70
N LEU A 131 18.69 -1.89 20.56
CA LEU A 131 19.32 -2.00 21.86
C LEU A 131 18.63 -3.07 22.73
N TYR A 132 17.30 -3.12 22.73
CA TYR A 132 16.53 -4.14 23.45
C TYR A 132 16.79 -5.55 22.91
N VAL A 133 16.80 -5.72 21.58
CA VAL A 133 17.05 -7.02 20.92
C VAL A 133 18.47 -7.52 21.21
N VAL A 134 19.44 -6.63 21.26
CA VAL A 134 20.85 -6.97 21.50
C VAL A 134 21.13 -7.26 22.98
N SER A 135 20.62 -6.41 23.87
CA SER A 135 20.90 -6.45 25.32
C SER A 135 20.21 -7.60 26.04
N SER A 136 19.01 -8.00 25.62
CA SER A 136 18.23 -9.02 26.31
C SER A 136 18.17 -10.33 25.54
N LYS A 137 18.41 -11.45 26.24
CA LYS A 137 18.18 -12.80 25.69
C LYS A 137 16.71 -12.96 25.25
N LEU A 138 15.76 -12.42 26.01
CA LEU A 138 14.34 -12.48 25.67
C LEU A 138 14.04 -11.72 24.38
N GLY A 139 14.51 -10.47 24.28
CA GLY A 139 14.33 -9.64 23.07
C GLY A 139 14.93 -10.26 21.81
N ARG A 140 16.03 -11.03 21.96
CA ARG A 140 16.63 -11.78 20.86
C ARG A 140 15.76 -12.92 20.34
N PHE A 141 14.98 -13.59 21.19
CA PHE A 141 14.14 -14.72 20.76
C PHE A 141 12.69 -14.34 20.43
N MET A 142 12.23 -13.16 20.83
CA MET A 142 10.87 -12.69 20.56
C MET A 142 10.53 -12.66 19.07
N SER A 143 9.28 -12.94 18.71
CA SER A 143 8.78 -12.69 17.35
C SER A 143 8.70 -11.18 17.06
N PHE A 144 8.58 -10.78 15.79
CA PHE A 144 8.38 -9.37 15.45
C PHE A 144 7.06 -8.83 15.99
N PHE A 145 6.05 -9.68 16.11
CA PHE A 145 4.77 -9.35 16.73
C PHE A 145 4.93 -9.10 18.24
N GLU A 146 5.67 -9.95 18.94
CA GLU A 146 5.95 -9.75 20.38
C GLU A 146 6.79 -8.49 20.63
N LEU A 147 7.78 -8.21 19.78
CA LEU A 147 8.50 -6.93 19.87
C LEU A 147 7.57 -5.74 19.64
N SER A 148 6.66 -5.84 18.67
CA SER A 148 5.67 -4.80 18.41
C SER A 148 4.80 -4.55 19.65
N THR A 149 4.31 -5.60 20.32
CA THR A 149 3.50 -5.43 21.53
C THR A 149 4.27 -4.83 22.72
N VAL A 150 5.56 -5.17 22.87
CA VAL A 150 6.43 -4.56 23.90
C VAL A 150 6.62 -3.06 23.67
N PHE A 151 6.79 -2.63 22.43
CA PHE A 151 7.09 -1.23 22.09
C PHE A 151 5.86 -0.38 21.75
N MET A 152 4.69 -0.98 21.52
CA MET A 152 3.47 -0.26 21.20
C MET A 152 3.03 0.78 22.26
N PRO A 153 3.21 0.54 23.58
CA PRO A 153 2.90 1.55 24.60
C PRO A 153 3.77 2.80 24.54
N SER A 154 5.04 2.69 24.15
CA SER A 154 5.97 3.83 24.03
C SER A 154 6.00 4.43 22.62
N ILE A 155 5.81 3.59 21.60
CA ILE A 155 5.89 3.94 20.18
C ILE A 155 4.59 3.48 19.49
N PRO A 156 3.59 4.36 19.31
CA PRO A 156 2.25 3.97 18.87
C PRO A 156 2.19 3.40 17.45
N TYR A 157 3.19 3.69 16.62
CA TYR A 157 3.28 3.21 15.23
C TYR A 157 4.23 2.01 15.06
N ALA A 158 4.72 1.41 16.15
CA ALA A 158 5.58 0.24 16.14
C ALA A 158 4.82 -1.05 15.83
N THR A 159 4.11 -1.07 14.70
CA THR A 159 3.46 -2.27 14.17
C THR A 159 4.49 -3.35 13.82
N GLU A 160 4.09 -4.62 13.80
CA GLU A 160 4.96 -5.75 13.43
C GLU A 160 5.72 -5.48 12.12
N GLY A 161 5.01 -4.99 11.09
CA GLY A 161 5.61 -4.69 9.80
C GLY A 161 6.69 -3.60 9.86
N ALA A 162 6.43 -2.54 10.65
CA ALA A 162 7.37 -1.43 10.84
C ALA A 162 8.63 -1.91 11.58
N VAL A 163 8.46 -2.66 12.68
CA VAL A 163 9.57 -3.24 13.46
C VAL A 163 10.40 -4.20 12.62
N ARG A 164 9.75 -5.12 11.90
CA ARG A 164 10.41 -6.09 11.01
C ARG A 164 11.23 -5.39 9.94
N TYR A 165 10.66 -4.42 9.22
CA TYR A 165 11.36 -3.73 8.14
C TYR A 165 12.52 -2.87 8.67
N ALA A 166 12.33 -2.21 9.80
CA ALA A 166 13.40 -1.45 10.47
C ALA A 166 14.59 -2.34 10.83
N LEU A 167 14.34 -3.49 11.47
CA LEU A 167 15.38 -4.46 11.84
C LEU A 167 16.04 -5.10 10.61
N TYR A 168 15.27 -5.39 9.56
CA TYR A 168 15.82 -5.91 8.29
C TYR A 168 16.78 -4.92 7.63
N ARG A 169 16.45 -3.63 7.62
CA ARG A 169 17.35 -2.58 7.10
C ARG A 169 18.63 -2.42 7.92
N ARG A 170 18.62 -2.80 9.20
CA ARG A 170 19.79 -2.87 10.08
C ARG A 170 20.57 -4.19 9.95
N GLY A 171 20.08 -5.15 9.16
CA GLY A 171 20.73 -6.44 8.93
C GLY A 171 20.27 -7.56 9.87
N TYR A 172 19.35 -7.29 10.81
CA TYR A 172 18.82 -8.31 11.70
C TYR A 172 17.77 -9.14 11.00
N ARG A 173 18.14 -10.35 10.60
CA ARG A 173 17.21 -11.35 10.10
C ARG A 173 17.02 -12.41 11.18
N ARG A 174 15.78 -12.60 11.60
CA ARG A 174 15.41 -13.68 12.52
C ARG A 174 15.32 -14.97 11.70
N TYR A 175 16.42 -15.72 11.67
CA TYR A 175 16.42 -17.07 11.11
C TYR A 175 15.93 -18.05 12.18
N ALA A 176 15.04 -18.96 11.80
CA ALA A 176 14.81 -20.14 12.60
C ALA A 176 16.12 -20.94 12.61
N ALA A 177 16.78 -21.04 13.77
CA ALA A 177 17.92 -21.91 13.92
C ALA A 177 17.47 -23.32 13.55
N ARG A 178 18.12 -23.92 12.55
CA ARG A 178 17.80 -25.31 12.18
C ARG A 178 18.07 -26.18 13.39
N GLN A 179 17.18 -27.15 13.62
CA GLN A 179 17.41 -28.15 14.65
C GLN A 179 18.78 -28.77 14.44
N LYS A 180 19.50 -29.00 15.53
CA LYS A 180 20.74 -29.77 15.44
C LYS A 180 20.40 -31.10 14.78
N PRO A 181 21.23 -31.60 13.86
CA PRO A 181 20.97 -32.90 13.26
C PRO A 181 20.91 -33.94 14.41
N PRO A 182 19.99 -34.92 14.32
CA PRO A 182 19.80 -35.91 15.37
C PRO A 182 21.12 -36.63 15.68
N LEU A 183 21.27 -37.15 16.90
CA LEU A 183 22.46 -37.89 17.33
C LEU A 183 22.49 -39.30 16.70
N SER A 184 22.60 -39.36 15.38
CA SER A 184 22.87 -40.60 14.67
C SER A 184 24.33 -41.03 14.93
N PRO A 185 24.64 -42.34 14.88
CA PRO A 185 26.02 -42.82 15.01
C PRO A 185 26.99 -42.13 14.05
N LYS A 186 26.54 -41.80 12.83
CA LYS A 186 27.30 -41.03 11.84
C LYS A 186 27.65 -39.63 12.35
N ASN A 187 26.65 -38.87 12.80
CA ASN A 187 26.87 -37.49 13.28
C ASN A 187 27.70 -37.44 14.56
N ILE A 188 27.62 -38.47 15.41
CA ILE A 188 28.49 -38.62 16.59
C ILE A 188 29.94 -38.79 16.15
N ARG A 189 30.22 -39.67 15.19
CA ARG A 189 31.57 -39.87 14.63
C ARG A 189 32.14 -38.58 14.04
N GLU A 190 31.38 -37.92 13.17
CA GLU A 190 31.81 -36.65 12.56
C GLU A 190 32.09 -35.56 13.60
N ARG A 191 31.29 -35.49 14.68
CA ARG A 191 31.54 -34.54 15.79
C ARG A 191 32.79 -34.89 16.58
N LEU A 192 33.04 -36.17 16.85
CA LEU A 192 34.24 -36.61 17.55
C LEU A 192 35.49 -36.37 16.70
N GLU A 193 35.42 -36.63 15.40
CA GLU A 193 36.49 -36.34 14.44
C GLU A 193 36.77 -34.84 14.36
N PHE A 194 35.73 -34.01 14.27
CA PHE A 194 35.88 -32.56 14.32
C PHE A 194 36.53 -32.07 15.62
N LEU A 195 36.12 -32.60 16.78
CA LEU A 195 36.72 -32.25 18.06
C LEU A 195 38.18 -32.70 18.18
N ALA A 196 38.52 -33.90 17.69
CA ALA A 196 39.89 -34.40 17.71
C ALA A 196 40.81 -33.57 16.80
N THR A 197 40.30 -33.11 15.65
CA THR A 197 41.06 -32.31 14.68
C THR A 197 41.18 -30.82 15.08
N HIS A 198 40.24 -30.30 15.86
CA HIS A 198 40.17 -28.88 16.23
C HIS A 198 40.28 -28.64 17.75
N GLY A 199 40.79 -29.63 18.51
CA GLY A 199 40.92 -29.56 19.97
C GLY A 199 41.81 -28.42 20.47
N ASP A 200 42.78 -27.99 19.66
CA ASP A 200 43.73 -26.92 19.96
C ASP A 200 43.26 -25.54 19.49
N TRP A 201 41.94 -25.26 19.51
CA TRP A 201 41.42 -23.90 19.36
C TRP A 201 41.71 -23.04 20.60
N THR A 202 42.96 -23.02 21.04
CA THR A 202 43.48 -21.96 21.90
C THR A 202 43.45 -20.67 21.09
N ARG A 203 42.72 -19.66 21.59
CA ARG A 203 42.86 -18.29 21.11
C ARG A 203 44.34 -17.93 21.27
N TYR A 204 45.05 -17.74 20.16
CA TYR A 204 46.35 -17.10 20.21
C TYR A 204 46.22 -15.80 21.01
N GLN A 205 47.19 -15.63 21.91
CA GLN A 205 47.32 -14.58 22.92
C GLN A 205 47.22 -13.16 22.33
#